data_AF-A0A0R2VQ59-F1
#
_entry.id   AF-A0A0R2VQ59-F1
#
_cell.length_a   1.000
_cell.length_b   1.000
_cell.length_c   1.000
_cell.angle_alpha   90.00
_cell.angle_beta   90.00
_cell.angle_gamma   90.00
#
_symmetry.space_group_name_H-M   'P 1'
#
loop_
_entity.id
_entity.type
_entity.pdbx_description
1 polymer ?
#
loop_
_entity_poly.entity_id
_entity_poly.type
_entity_poly.pdbx_seq_one_letter_code
_entity_poly.pdbx_strand_id
1 'polypeptide(L)'
;MLQVMASLILTLLFACSETVHNNNQEDHTTLMSANDVGGDSIGQQIDPLFFLPGQLCQHVRRIYQDQQDNLWMGTNVYHIMRYNGDTLQYFGEESNFDGGRITGILEDSAGNLWMSAYGGLFQCEQSQLSSQQPKFKHYGADAGLQDEELWCLFIDSKGVFWVGHNQGVAQFDGIAFKTFSMPRASVKNPKVLFSADRITAIVEDKQGNIWLGTDGFGLTRFDGKTFEHFTIEDGLCDNSINELLVDAAGNIWVGTFFGGFSMFDGTGFINFTQEGIIEGVEVGGLWEDSSGAIWFAVEHNGVFRYDGKSALDGKHLFTHYRAEDPSYTNGILCIYKDRQDRFWFGGWGGLFRYDNQRFLSVTRQGPWLP
;
A
#
# COMPACT_ATOMS: atom_id res chain seq x y z
N MET A 1 -13.38 17.85 13.48
CA MET A 1 -14.38 16.87 12.98
C MET A 1 -14.81 17.15 11.53
N LEU A 2 -14.95 18.41 11.08
CA LEU A 2 -15.24 18.73 9.66
C LEU A 2 -14.02 18.66 8.70
N GLN A 3 -12.79 18.74 9.22
CA GLN A 3 -11.57 18.79 8.40
C GLN A 3 -11.08 17.40 7.95
N VAL A 4 -11.48 16.33 8.66
CA VAL A 4 -11.13 14.93 8.35
C VAL A 4 -11.99 14.36 7.21
N MET A 5 -13.26 14.80 7.09
CA MET A 5 -14.11 14.41 5.95
C MET A 5 -13.68 15.06 4.62
N ALA A 6 -12.99 16.20 4.67
CA ALA A 6 -12.57 16.91 3.45
C ALA A 6 -11.41 16.19 2.74
N SER A 7 -10.50 15.53 3.46
CA SER A 7 -9.35 14.84 2.87
C SER A 7 -9.77 13.54 2.15
N LEU A 8 -10.67 12.76 2.76
CA LEU A 8 -11.22 11.55 2.15
C LEU A 8 -12.01 11.83 0.86
N ILE A 9 -12.80 12.92 0.85
CA ILE A 9 -13.59 13.33 -0.32
C ILE A 9 -12.68 13.90 -1.43
N LEU A 10 -11.61 14.61 -1.08
CA LEU A 10 -10.68 15.18 -2.07
C LEU A 10 -9.83 14.09 -2.74
N THR A 11 -9.43 13.05 -2.00
CA THR A 11 -8.66 11.90 -2.53
C THR A 11 -9.49 11.03 -3.49
N LEU A 12 -10.83 11.10 -3.39
CA LEU A 12 -11.77 10.30 -4.18
C LEU A 12 -12.39 11.03 -5.36
N LEU A 13 -12.52 12.36 -5.30
CA LEU A 13 -13.02 13.15 -6.42
C LEU A 13 -12.02 13.20 -7.59
N PHE A 14 -10.71 13.16 -7.34
CA PHE A 14 -9.69 13.16 -8.42
C PHE A 14 -9.43 11.77 -9.03
N ALA A 15 -9.88 10.68 -8.40
CA ALA A 15 -9.87 9.35 -9.02
C ALA A 15 -11.06 9.14 -9.98
N CYS A 16 -12.09 10.00 -9.91
CA CYS A 16 -13.32 9.89 -10.68
C CYS A 16 -13.52 10.97 -11.77
N SER A 17 -12.60 11.92 -11.96
CA SER A 17 -12.72 12.92 -13.03
C SER A 17 -12.03 12.47 -14.32
N GLU A 18 -12.80 11.76 -15.13
CA GLU A 18 -12.83 11.75 -16.61
C GLU A 18 -11.50 11.63 -17.37
N THR A 19 -11.30 10.44 -17.96
CA THR A 19 -10.81 10.33 -19.34
C THR A 19 -11.74 11.10 -20.27
N VAL A 20 -11.51 12.40 -20.43
CA VAL A 20 -12.02 13.12 -21.61
C VAL A 20 -11.09 12.76 -22.76
N HIS A 21 -11.55 11.84 -23.60
CA HIS A 21 -11.09 11.72 -24.99
C HIS A 21 -11.28 13.08 -25.68
N ASN A 22 -10.22 13.89 -25.73
CA ASN A 22 -10.12 14.93 -26.73
C ASN A 22 -9.29 14.37 -27.90
N ASN A 23 -10.02 13.82 -28.87
CA ASN A 23 -9.56 13.78 -30.25
C ASN A 23 -9.23 15.20 -30.67
N ASN A 24 -7.93 15.49 -30.84
CA ASN A 24 -7.47 16.40 -31.88
C ASN A 24 -6.07 15.96 -32.29
N GLN A 25 -5.99 15.49 -33.54
CA GLN A 25 -4.74 15.46 -34.30
C GLN A 25 -4.13 16.85 -34.29
N GLU A 26 -2.83 16.95 -34.02
CA GLU A 26 -1.94 17.74 -34.86
C GLU A 26 -0.49 17.29 -34.69
N ASP A 27 0.10 16.94 -35.84
CA ASP A 27 1.50 16.59 -36.04
C ASP A 27 2.44 17.78 -35.75
N HIS A 28 3.65 17.44 -35.29
CA HIS A 28 4.96 17.80 -35.87
C HIS A 28 6.05 18.08 -34.83
N THR A 29 7.06 17.20 -34.85
CA THR A 29 8.50 17.46 -34.76
C THR A 29 8.96 18.92 -34.58
N THR A 30 9.84 19.21 -33.60
CA THR A 30 11.18 19.81 -33.84
C THR A 30 12.08 19.69 -32.58
N LEU A 31 13.31 19.18 -32.75
CA LEU A 31 14.45 19.35 -31.84
C LEU A 31 14.88 20.83 -31.79
N MET A 32 15.12 21.43 -30.62
CA MET A 32 16.13 22.50 -30.52
C MET A 32 16.87 22.58 -29.18
N SER A 33 18.12 22.99 -29.34
CA SER A 33 19.31 23.01 -28.50
C SER A 33 19.33 23.95 -27.30
N ALA A 34 20.24 23.64 -26.38
CA ALA A 34 20.74 24.52 -25.33
C ALA A 34 21.40 25.80 -25.87
N ASN A 35 20.95 26.96 -25.38
CA ASN A 35 21.75 28.03 -24.76
C ASN A 35 20.91 29.32 -24.73
N ASP A 36 20.55 29.79 -23.54
CA ASP A 36 20.87 31.15 -23.10
C ASP A 36 20.49 31.33 -21.62
N VAL A 37 21.46 31.78 -20.83
CA VAL A 37 21.35 32.06 -19.40
C VAL A 37 21.01 33.53 -19.23
N GLY A 38 19.96 33.83 -18.46
CA GLY A 38 19.76 35.16 -17.89
C GLY A 38 18.32 35.45 -17.48
N GLY A 39 18.06 35.44 -16.17
CA GLY A 39 16.85 36.02 -15.59
C GLY A 39 16.24 35.20 -14.47
N ASP A 40 16.56 35.56 -13.22
CA ASP A 40 15.90 35.07 -12.01
C ASP A 40 14.40 35.33 -12.03
N SER A 41 13.62 34.29 -12.28
CA SER A 41 12.30 34.06 -11.68
C SER A 41 11.90 32.62 -11.97
N ILE A 42 12.44 31.65 -11.23
CA ILE A 42 11.88 30.30 -11.24
C ILE A 42 10.58 30.35 -10.45
N GLY A 43 9.51 30.82 -11.10
CA GLY A 43 8.18 30.32 -10.78
C GLY A 43 8.21 28.85 -11.14
N GLN A 44 8.58 27.98 -10.18
CA GLN A 44 8.45 26.56 -10.38
C GLN A 44 6.97 26.32 -10.65
N GLN A 45 6.64 26.04 -11.89
CA GLN A 45 5.35 25.51 -12.27
C GLN A 45 5.32 24.13 -11.61
N ILE A 46 4.80 24.08 -10.37
CA ILE A 46 4.55 22.83 -9.67
C ILE A 46 3.52 22.14 -10.55
N ASP A 47 3.92 21.05 -11.20
CA ASP A 47 2.99 20.21 -11.92
C ASP A 47 1.86 19.87 -10.93
N PRO A 48 0.59 20.20 -11.25
CA PRO A 48 -0.52 20.04 -10.32
C PRO A 48 -0.70 18.59 -9.85
N LEU A 49 -0.05 17.62 -10.52
CA LEU A 49 0.06 16.22 -10.15
C LEU A 49 1.20 15.90 -9.17
N PHE A 50 1.88 16.90 -8.57
CA PHE A 50 2.94 16.72 -7.57
C PHE A 50 2.76 17.71 -6.41
N PHE A 51 2.61 17.20 -5.18
CA PHE A 51 2.51 18.07 -3.99
C PHE A 51 3.85 18.65 -3.55
N LEU A 52 4.96 18.00 -3.93
CA LEU A 52 6.30 18.36 -3.55
C LEU A 52 7.20 18.43 -4.80
N PRO A 53 7.97 19.51 -5.00
CA PRO A 53 8.88 19.63 -6.13
C PRO A 53 9.86 18.46 -6.22
N GLY A 54 10.01 17.89 -7.43
CA GLY A 54 10.99 16.84 -7.73
C GLY A 54 10.55 15.41 -7.40
N GLN A 55 9.40 15.22 -6.74
CA GLN A 55 8.90 13.90 -6.37
C GLN A 55 8.55 13.02 -7.58
N LEU A 56 8.46 11.71 -7.34
CA LEU A 56 8.25 10.72 -8.42
C LEU A 56 6.80 10.68 -8.89
N CYS A 57 5.87 10.86 -7.97
CA CYS A 57 4.43 11.00 -8.17
C CYS A 57 3.74 11.45 -6.88
N GLN A 58 2.43 11.74 -6.96
CA GLN A 58 1.56 12.06 -5.83
C GLN A 58 1.23 10.89 -4.89
N HIS A 59 1.40 9.63 -5.28
CA HIS A 59 0.97 8.51 -4.43
C HIS A 59 1.80 7.27 -4.73
N VAL A 60 2.82 7.00 -3.92
CA VAL A 60 3.48 5.69 -3.92
C VAL A 60 2.77 4.81 -2.91
N ARG A 61 2.06 3.78 -3.40
CA ARG A 61 1.21 2.91 -2.57
C ARG A 61 1.89 1.64 -2.11
N ARG A 62 2.76 1.10 -2.96
CA ARG A 62 3.43 -0.18 -2.72
C ARG A 62 4.86 -0.07 -3.18
N ILE A 63 5.74 -0.70 -2.41
CA ILE A 63 7.15 -0.82 -2.70
C ILE A 63 7.51 -2.28 -2.52
N TYR A 64 8.26 -2.84 -3.47
CA TYR A 64 8.70 -4.21 -3.41
C TYR A 64 10.06 -4.35 -4.10
N GLN A 65 11.00 -5.07 -3.49
CA GLN A 65 12.26 -5.43 -4.12
C GLN A 65 12.19 -6.87 -4.64
N ASP A 66 12.30 -7.03 -5.96
CA ASP A 66 12.29 -8.36 -6.61
C ASP A 66 13.59 -9.14 -6.38
N GLN A 67 13.63 -10.43 -6.70
CA GLN A 67 14.83 -11.28 -6.56
C GLN A 67 16.03 -10.84 -7.42
N GLN A 68 15.82 -9.97 -8.41
CA GLN A 68 16.87 -9.39 -9.26
C GLN A 68 17.35 -8.02 -8.73
N ASP A 69 16.97 -7.67 -7.51
CA ASP A 69 17.29 -6.41 -6.81
C ASP A 69 16.68 -5.15 -7.43
N ASN A 70 15.71 -5.27 -8.33
CA ASN A 70 14.95 -4.11 -8.78
C ASN A 70 13.95 -3.67 -7.71
N LEU A 71 13.88 -2.37 -7.46
CA LEU A 71 12.87 -1.77 -6.61
C LEU A 71 11.67 -1.33 -7.46
N TRP A 72 10.53 -1.95 -7.22
CA TRP A 72 9.26 -1.66 -7.89
C TRP A 72 8.39 -0.78 -7.01
N MET A 73 7.76 0.22 -7.61
CA MET A 73 6.87 1.15 -6.94
C MET A 73 5.53 1.22 -7.68
N GLY A 74 4.47 0.85 -6.98
CA GLY A 74 3.10 0.96 -7.47
C GLY A 74 2.48 2.30 -7.07
N THR A 75 1.70 2.91 -7.97
CA THR A 75 1.17 4.27 -7.76
C THR A 75 -0.35 4.36 -7.97
N ASN A 76 -0.94 5.55 -7.72
CA ASN A 76 -2.35 5.80 -8.09
C ASN A 76 -2.55 6.08 -9.58
N VAL A 77 -1.63 6.83 -10.20
CA VAL A 77 -1.85 7.50 -11.50
C VAL A 77 -0.80 7.13 -12.53
N TYR A 78 0.46 6.89 -12.11
CA TYR A 78 1.58 6.60 -13.00
C TYR A 78 1.85 5.10 -13.12
N HIS A 79 0.82 4.27 -12.88
CA HIS A 79 0.90 2.83 -12.91
C HIS A 79 2.07 2.31 -12.05
N ILE A 80 3.14 1.81 -12.69
CA ILE A 80 4.31 1.20 -12.05
C ILE A 80 5.61 1.90 -12.45
N MET A 81 6.50 2.05 -11.47
CA MET A 81 7.88 2.43 -11.67
C MET A 81 8.83 1.31 -11.24
N ARG A 82 10.01 1.25 -11.86
CA ARG A 82 11.11 0.36 -11.48
C ARG A 82 12.41 1.14 -11.40
N TYR A 83 13.16 0.96 -10.31
CA TYR A 83 14.54 1.38 -10.19
C TYR A 83 15.44 0.15 -10.10
N ASN A 84 16.35 -0.02 -11.06
CA ASN A 84 17.23 -1.20 -11.17
C ASN A 84 18.63 -1.01 -10.56
N GLY A 85 18.86 0.08 -9.82
CA GLY A 85 20.18 0.47 -9.33
C GLY A 85 20.88 1.53 -10.19
N ASP A 86 20.48 1.69 -11.45
CA ASP A 86 21.07 2.67 -12.37
C ASP A 86 20.03 3.68 -12.86
N THR A 87 18.87 3.21 -13.31
CA THR A 87 17.84 4.03 -13.96
C THR A 87 16.46 3.81 -13.35
N LEU A 88 15.70 4.90 -13.29
CA LEU A 88 14.27 4.88 -12.99
C LEU A 88 13.46 4.78 -14.29
N GLN A 89 12.58 3.80 -14.35
CA GLN A 89 11.74 3.50 -15.51
C GLN A 89 10.26 3.52 -15.11
N TYR A 90 9.41 3.83 -16.07
CA TYR A 90 7.96 3.94 -15.93
C TYR A 90 7.31 3.00 -16.93
N PHE A 91 6.27 2.29 -16.50
CA PHE A 91 5.57 1.31 -17.34
C PHE A 91 4.06 1.56 -17.28
N GLY A 92 3.44 1.70 -18.45
CA GLY A 92 2.00 1.86 -18.65
C GLY A 92 1.50 1.05 -19.85
N GLU A 93 0.62 1.66 -20.65
CA GLU A 93 -0.07 0.99 -21.77
C GLU A 93 0.90 0.36 -22.78
N GLU A 94 2.05 0.99 -23.04
CA GLU A 94 3.07 0.47 -23.95
C GLU A 94 3.69 -0.86 -23.46
N SER A 95 3.55 -1.15 -22.17
CA SER A 95 3.98 -2.40 -21.53
C SER A 95 2.83 -3.41 -21.40
N ASN A 96 1.65 -3.13 -21.99
CA ASN A 96 0.39 -3.84 -21.75
C ASN A 96 -0.08 -3.72 -20.29
N PHE A 97 0.16 -2.57 -19.67
CA PHE A 97 -0.21 -2.31 -18.28
C PHE A 97 -1.13 -1.09 -18.21
N ASP A 98 -2.43 -1.32 -17.99
CA ASP A 98 -3.41 -0.27 -17.72
C ASP A 98 -4.20 -0.58 -16.44
N GLY A 99 -3.47 -0.87 -15.37
CA GLY A 99 -4.07 -1.28 -14.10
C GLY A 99 -4.60 -0.11 -13.25
N GLY A 100 -4.31 1.14 -13.63
CA GLY A 100 -4.55 2.30 -12.77
C GLY A 100 -3.83 2.20 -11.42
N ARG A 101 -4.60 2.27 -10.33
CA ARG A 101 -4.10 2.26 -8.94
C ARG A 101 -3.56 0.90 -8.53
N ILE A 102 -2.29 0.84 -8.12
CA ILE A 102 -1.64 -0.39 -7.63
C ILE A 102 -1.85 -0.58 -6.13
N THR A 103 -2.34 -1.75 -5.74
CA THR A 103 -2.75 -2.06 -4.36
C THR A 103 -2.00 -3.24 -3.74
N GLY A 104 -1.20 -3.95 -4.54
CA GLY A 104 -0.34 -5.03 -4.09
C GLY A 104 0.77 -5.27 -5.09
N ILE A 105 1.96 -5.60 -4.61
CA ILE A 105 3.08 -6.08 -5.41
C ILE A 105 3.73 -7.21 -4.61
N LEU A 106 3.91 -8.36 -5.23
CA LEU A 106 4.63 -9.48 -4.65
C LEU A 106 5.27 -10.33 -5.75
N GLU A 107 6.15 -11.24 -5.36
CA GLU A 107 6.81 -12.18 -6.26
C GLU A 107 6.48 -13.60 -5.85
N ASP A 108 6.16 -14.44 -6.83
CA ASP A 108 5.88 -15.86 -6.59
C ASP A 108 7.17 -16.69 -6.47
N SER A 109 7.03 -17.98 -6.12
CA SER A 109 8.18 -18.88 -5.98
C SER A 109 8.93 -19.17 -7.29
N ALA A 110 8.35 -18.86 -8.46
CA ALA A 110 8.99 -18.96 -9.76
C ALA A 110 9.70 -17.66 -10.16
N GLY A 111 9.63 -16.63 -9.33
CA GLY A 111 10.24 -15.32 -9.57
C GLY A 111 9.40 -14.40 -10.47
N ASN A 112 8.14 -14.74 -10.74
CA ASN A 112 7.25 -13.84 -11.48
C ASN A 112 6.74 -12.76 -10.53
N LEU A 113 6.71 -11.53 -11.03
CA LEU A 113 6.20 -10.39 -10.29
C LEU A 113 4.70 -10.24 -10.58
N TRP A 114 3.90 -10.11 -9.53
CA TRP A 114 2.46 -9.94 -9.62
C TRP A 114 2.04 -8.63 -8.99
N MET A 115 1.07 -7.95 -9.61
CA MET A 115 0.47 -6.75 -9.06
C MET A 115 -1.05 -6.82 -9.10
N SER A 116 -1.69 -6.50 -7.98
CA SER A 116 -3.10 -6.17 -7.98
C SER A 116 -3.31 -4.70 -8.24
N ALA A 117 -4.30 -4.38 -9.07
CA ALA A 117 -4.60 -3.02 -9.45
C ALA A 117 -6.11 -2.78 -9.58
N TYR A 118 -6.52 -1.54 -9.87
CA TYR A 118 -7.92 -1.19 -10.15
C TYR A 118 -8.46 -1.88 -11.41
N GLY A 119 -7.58 -2.21 -12.36
CA GLY A 119 -7.91 -2.93 -13.59
C GLY A 119 -7.63 -4.44 -13.54
N GLY A 120 -7.64 -5.08 -12.36
CA GLY A 120 -7.43 -6.52 -12.21
C GLY A 120 -6.01 -6.93 -11.79
N LEU A 121 -5.65 -8.17 -12.07
CA LEU A 121 -4.35 -8.77 -11.69
C LEU A 121 -3.40 -8.77 -12.88
N PHE A 122 -2.15 -8.37 -12.66
CA PHE A 122 -1.11 -8.32 -13.67
C PHE A 122 0.08 -9.18 -13.27
N GLN A 123 0.70 -9.85 -14.25
CA GLN A 123 1.88 -10.67 -14.09
C GLN A 123 3.00 -10.20 -15.03
N CYS A 124 4.21 -10.09 -14.53
CA CYS A 124 5.43 -10.00 -15.31
C CYS A 124 6.28 -11.24 -15.06
N GLU A 125 6.63 -11.96 -16.12
CA GLU A 125 7.50 -13.14 -16.00
C GLU A 125 8.89 -12.75 -15.50
N GLN A 126 9.53 -13.62 -14.72
CA GLN A 126 10.88 -13.41 -14.20
C GLN A 126 11.89 -12.99 -15.30
N SER A 127 11.78 -13.62 -16.48
CA SER A 127 12.66 -13.37 -17.63
C SER A 127 12.54 -11.94 -18.19
N GLN A 128 11.42 -11.26 -17.94
CA GLN A 128 11.13 -9.92 -18.41
C GLN A 128 11.50 -8.83 -17.38
N LEU A 129 11.77 -9.19 -16.12
CA LEU A 129 12.00 -8.20 -15.04
C LEU A 129 13.23 -7.32 -15.24
N SER A 130 14.21 -7.76 -16.02
CA SER A 130 15.37 -6.93 -16.43
C SER A 130 15.20 -6.26 -17.80
N SER A 131 14.11 -6.54 -18.52
CA SER A 131 13.83 -5.96 -19.84
C SER A 131 13.62 -4.44 -19.73
N GLN A 132 14.05 -3.70 -20.75
CA GLN A 132 13.75 -2.27 -20.87
C GLN A 132 12.28 -2.02 -21.22
N GLN A 133 11.61 -3.02 -21.79
CA GLN A 133 10.19 -2.99 -22.13
C GLN A 133 9.56 -4.33 -21.73
N PRO A 134 9.36 -4.56 -20.42
CA PRO A 134 8.65 -5.75 -19.95
C PRO A 134 7.22 -5.73 -20.49
N LYS A 135 6.65 -6.92 -20.67
CA LYS A 135 5.23 -7.08 -20.97
C LYS A 135 4.51 -7.67 -19.78
N PHE A 136 3.34 -7.11 -19.49
CA PHE A 136 2.48 -7.59 -18.41
C PHE A 136 1.30 -8.36 -19.00
N LYS A 137 1.04 -9.52 -18.42
CA LYS A 137 -0.15 -10.31 -18.71
C LYS A 137 -1.25 -9.89 -17.74
N HIS A 138 -2.41 -9.54 -18.29
CA HIS A 138 -3.60 -9.19 -17.53
C HIS A 138 -4.47 -10.42 -17.27
N TYR A 139 -5.13 -10.43 -16.10
CA TYR A 139 -6.11 -11.41 -15.67
C TYR A 139 -7.31 -10.66 -15.08
N GLY A 140 -8.46 -10.75 -15.75
CA GLY A 140 -9.67 -10.04 -15.38
C GLY A 140 -10.91 -10.92 -15.44
N ALA A 141 -12.02 -10.35 -15.90
CA ALA A 141 -13.31 -11.04 -15.99
C ALA A 141 -13.28 -12.31 -16.87
N ASP A 142 -12.41 -12.35 -17.88
CA ASP A 142 -12.18 -13.51 -18.75
C ASP A 142 -11.56 -14.70 -18.02
N ALA A 143 -10.77 -14.44 -16.98
CA ALA A 143 -10.24 -15.42 -16.04
C ALA A 143 -11.22 -15.73 -14.88
N GLY A 144 -12.42 -15.14 -14.88
CA GLY A 144 -13.45 -15.38 -13.86
C GLY A 144 -13.44 -14.41 -12.67
N LEU A 145 -12.67 -13.33 -12.74
CA LEU A 145 -12.67 -12.29 -11.70
C LEU A 145 -14.02 -11.54 -11.71
N GLN A 146 -14.68 -11.44 -10.57
CA GLN A 146 -16.01 -10.81 -10.49
C GLN A 146 -15.96 -9.28 -10.44
N ASP A 147 -14.88 -8.74 -9.88
CA ASP A 147 -14.66 -7.31 -9.73
C ASP A 147 -13.17 -7.04 -9.92
N GLU A 148 -12.84 -6.21 -10.90
CA GLU A 148 -11.45 -5.91 -11.28
C GLU A 148 -10.81 -4.86 -10.36
N GLU A 149 -11.59 -4.17 -9.50
CA GLU A 149 -11.05 -3.27 -8.50
C GLU A 149 -10.44 -4.04 -7.32
N LEU A 150 -9.18 -4.44 -7.47
CA LEU A 150 -8.44 -5.18 -6.45
C LEU A 150 -7.86 -4.22 -5.40
N TRP A 151 -8.01 -4.58 -4.13
CA TRP A 151 -7.56 -3.81 -2.98
C TRP A 151 -6.38 -4.43 -2.24
N CYS A 152 -6.20 -5.73 -2.38
CA CYS A 152 -5.07 -6.43 -1.78
C CYS A 152 -4.78 -7.72 -2.55
N LEU A 153 -3.54 -8.18 -2.41
CA LEU A 153 -3.00 -9.38 -3.03
C LEU A 153 -2.09 -10.07 -2.02
N PHE A 154 -2.28 -11.37 -1.86
CA PHE A 154 -1.51 -12.21 -0.96
C PHE A 154 -1.30 -13.60 -1.58
N ILE A 155 -0.13 -14.22 -1.36
CA ILE A 155 0.10 -15.63 -1.69
C ILE A 155 0.26 -16.38 -0.37
N ASP A 156 -0.56 -17.40 -0.14
CA ASP A 156 -0.43 -18.23 1.05
C ASP A 156 0.72 -19.24 0.97
N SER A 157 1.00 -19.91 2.08
CA SER A 157 2.05 -20.92 2.23
C SER A 157 1.89 -22.12 1.29
N LYS A 158 0.73 -22.30 0.66
CA LYS A 158 0.42 -23.36 -0.31
C LYS A 158 0.55 -22.87 -1.75
N GLY A 159 0.87 -21.60 -1.97
CA GLY A 159 0.99 -20.99 -3.29
C GLY A 159 -0.33 -20.55 -3.90
N VAL A 160 -1.42 -20.51 -3.13
CA VAL A 160 -2.71 -19.98 -3.62
C VAL A 160 -2.70 -18.47 -3.50
N PHE A 161 -3.09 -17.80 -4.57
CA PHE A 161 -3.25 -16.36 -4.60
C PHE A 161 -4.61 -16.01 -4.01
N TRP A 162 -4.65 -15.02 -3.13
CA TRP A 162 -5.84 -14.42 -2.57
C TRP A 162 -5.89 -12.97 -3.02
N VAL A 163 -6.97 -12.59 -3.70
CA VAL A 163 -7.21 -11.21 -4.12
C VAL A 163 -8.48 -10.69 -3.48
N GLY A 164 -8.36 -9.59 -2.73
CA GLY A 164 -9.51 -8.88 -2.17
C GLY A 164 -10.00 -7.80 -3.12
N HIS A 165 -11.31 -7.68 -3.27
CA HIS A 165 -11.98 -6.73 -4.17
C HIS A 165 -13.29 -6.22 -3.54
N ASN A 166 -14.02 -5.33 -4.19
CA ASN A 166 -15.23 -4.71 -3.60
C ASN A 166 -16.40 -5.69 -3.35
N GLN A 167 -16.36 -6.87 -3.95
CA GLN A 167 -17.40 -7.91 -3.85
C GLN A 167 -16.96 -9.14 -3.04
N GLY A 168 -15.86 -9.03 -2.30
CA GLY A 168 -15.33 -10.11 -1.48
C GLY A 168 -13.90 -10.45 -1.84
N VAL A 169 -13.64 -11.74 -1.95
CA VAL A 169 -12.31 -12.29 -2.17
C VAL A 169 -12.38 -13.45 -3.16
N ALA A 170 -11.37 -13.52 -4.02
CA ALA A 170 -11.18 -14.62 -4.94
C ALA A 170 -9.86 -15.32 -4.66
N GLN A 171 -9.87 -16.63 -4.82
CA GLN A 171 -8.65 -17.43 -4.93
C GLN A 171 -8.25 -17.51 -6.40
N PHE A 172 -6.96 -17.51 -6.70
CA PHE A 172 -6.43 -17.67 -8.04
C PHE A 172 -5.33 -18.73 -8.06
N ASP A 173 -5.41 -19.65 -9.03
CA ASP A 173 -4.52 -20.80 -9.16
C ASP A 173 -3.49 -20.64 -10.31
N GLY A 174 -3.40 -19.44 -10.89
CA GLY A 174 -2.58 -19.17 -12.09
C GLY A 174 -3.37 -19.25 -13.40
N ILE A 175 -4.57 -19.83 -13.37
CA ILE A 175 -5.43 -20.05 -14.54
C ILE A 175 -6.76 -19.33 -14.39
N ALA A 176 -7.47 -19.56 -13.29
CA ALA A 176 -8.82 -19.03 -13.09
C ALA A 176 -9.06 -18.55 -11.66
N PHE A 177 -9.93 -17.55 -11.53
CA PHE A 177 -10.42 -17.07 -10.26
C PHE A 177 -11.59 -17.92 -9.76
N LYS A 178 -11.55 -18.25 -8.48
CA LYS A 178 -12.63 -18.89 -7.75
C LYS A 178 -13.03 -18.00 -6.58
N THR A 179 -14.23 -17.46 -6.65
CA THR A 179 -14.81 -16.71 -5.54
C THR A 179 -15.45 -17.64 -4.53
N PHE A 180 -15.46 -17.19 -3.27
CA PHE A 180 -16.20 -17.84 -2.21
C PHE A 180 -16.93 -16.78 -1.39
N SER A 181 -18.16 -17.08 -0.96
CA SER A 181 -18.95 -16.17 -0.15
C SER A 181 -18.43 -16.16 1.28
N MET A 182 -18.15 -14.97 1.79
CA MET A 182 -17.85 -14.76 3.20
C MET A 182 -19.09 -14.33 3.96
N PRO A 183 -19.41 -14.96 5.10
CA PRO A 183 -20.39 -14.39 6.01
C PRO A 183 -19.86 -13.06 6.57
N ARG A 184 -20.77 -12.11 6.80
CA ARG A 184 -20.43 -10.85 7.47
C ARG A 184 -20.72 -10.97 8.96
N ALA A 185 -19.89 -10.30 9.77
CA ALA A 185 -20.18 -10.09 11.18
C ALA A 185 -21.46 -9.26 11.37
N SER A 186 -22.16 -9.47 12.49
CA SER A 186 -23.28 -8.61 12.88
C SER A 186 -22.75 -7.35 13.56
N VAL A 187 -22.61 -6.26 12.81
CA VAL A 187 -22.16 -4.96 13.33
C VAL A 187 -23.33 -3.97 13.38
N LYS A 188 -23.51 -3.30 14.52
CA LYS A 188 -24.49 -2.23 14.68
C LYS A 188 -24.00 -0.95 14.00
N ASN A 189 -24.75 -0.45 13.00
CA ASN A 189 -24.44 0.77 12.24
C ASN A 189 -23.01 0.78 11.67
N PRO A 190 -22.67 -0.16 10.76
CA PRO A 190 -21.33 -0.27 10.22
C PRO A 190 -20.92 1.01 9.49
N LYS A 191 -19.67 1.46 9.71
CA LYS A 191 -19.07 2.58 8.99
C LYS A 191 -18.40 2.05 7.72
N VAL A 192 -19.20 1.83 6.68
CA VAL A 192 -18.69 1.39 5.38
C VAL A 192 -18.21 2.61 4.60
N LEU A 193 -16.98 2.57 4.11
CA LEU A 193 -16.41 3.63 3.28
C LEU A 193 -16.87 3.53 1.82
N PHE A 194 -16.90 2.33 1.25
CA PHE A 194 -17.24 2.13 -0.17
C PHE A 194 -18.13 0.90 -0.42
N SER A 195 -17.77 -0.27 0.11
CA SER A 195 -18.54 -1.50 -0.13
C SER A 195 -18.50 -2.44 1.06
N ALA A 196 -19.67 -2.95 1.45
CA ALA A 196 -19.85 -3.82 2.59
C ALA A 196 -19.19 -5.21 2.45
N ASP A 197 -18.89 -5.62 1.22
CA ASP A 197 -18.20 -6.88 0.93
C ASP A 197 -16.71 -6.69 0.68
N ARG A 198 -16.20 -5.46 0.74
CA ARG A 198 -14.83 -5.21 0.36
C ARG A 198 -13.86 -5.85 1.33
N ILE A 199 -12.90 -6.58 0.76
CA ILE A 199 -11.73 -7.10 1.47
C ILE A 199 -10.54 -6.16 1.22
N THR A 200 -10.05 -5.54 2.30
CA THR A 200 -9.04 -4.48 2.25
C THR A 200 -7.62 -5.00 2.50
N ALA A 201 -7.49 -6.11 3.23
CA ALA A 201 -6.20 -6.71 3.56
C ALA A 201 -6.34 -8.22 3.78
N ILE A 202 -5.29 -8.97 3.46
CA ILE A 202 -5.23 -10.42 3.62
C ILE A 202 -3.85 -10.81 4.13
N VAL A 203 -3.79 -11.66 5.16
CA VAL A 203 -2.55 -12.28 5.66
C VAL A 203 -2.84 -13.72 6.10
N GLU A 204 -1.81 -14.55 6.16
CA GLU A 204 -1.88 -15.90 6.73
C GLU A 204 -1.14 -15.94 8.07
N ASP A 205 -1.77 -16.51 9.10
CA ASP A 205 -1.10 -16.74 10.37
C ASP A 205 -0.22 -18.00 10.35
N LYS A 206 0.57 -18.19 11.41
CA LYS A 206 1.49 -19.33 11.51
C LYS A 206 0.79 -20.69 11.61
N GLN A 207 -0.52 -20.73 11.82
CA GLN A 207 -1.32 -21.95 11.83
C GLN A 207 -1.95 -22.24 10.46
N GLY A 208 -1.74 -21.35 9.48
CA GLY A 208 -2.30 -21.46 8.14
C GLY A 208 -3.74 -20.96 8.03
N ASN A 209 -4.22 -20.18 9.02
CA ASN A 209 -5.51 -19.51 8.90
C ASN A 209 -5.35 -18.22 8.12
N ILE A 210 -6.34 -17.90 7.29
CA ILE A 210 -6.38 -16.68 6.50
C ILE A 210 -7.15 -15.62 7.29
N TRP A 211 -6.52 -14.48 7.49
CA TRP A 211 -7.10 -13.30 8.13
C TRP A 211 -7.45 -12.26 7.08
N LEU A 212 -8.68 -11.75 7.16
CA LEU A 212 -9.31 -10.94 6.13
C LEU A 212 -9.83 -9.65 6.78
N GLY A 213 -9.26 -8.52 6.38
CA GLY A 213 -9.72 -7.19 6.79
C GLY A 213 -10.91 -6.75 5.95
N THR A 214 -11.92 -6.16 6.58
CA THR A 214 -13.15 -5.74 5.90
C THR A 214 -13.43 -4.24 6.05
N ASP A 215 -14.26 -3.70 5.16
CA ASP A 215 -14.73 -2.32 5.21
C ASP A 215 -15.99 -2.17 6.10
N GLY A 216 -15.77 -2.01 7.40
CA GLY A 216 -16.81 -1.69 8.37
C GLY A 216 -17.42 -2.90 9.10
N PHE A 217 -16.94 -4.12 8.82
CA PHE A 217 -17.41 -5.38 9.41
C PHE A 217 -16.35 -6.13 10.24
N GLY A 218 -15.22 -5.49 10.54
CA GLY A 218 -14.16 -6.01 11.39
C GLY A 218 -13.19 -6.94 10.67
N LEU A 219 -12.61 -7.84 11.45
CA LEU A 219 -11.61 -8.79 11.02
C LEU A 219 -12.23 -10.19 10.96
N THR A 220 -11.93 -10.97 9.93
CA THR A 220 -12.41 -12.36 9.80
C THR A 220 -11.25 -13.33 9.72
N ARG A 221 -11.25 -14.37 10.56
CA ARG A 221 -10.34 -15.51 10.49
C ARG A 221 -11.03 -16.67 9.79
N PHE A 222 -10.34 -17.30 8.84
CA PHE A 222 -10.80 -18.47 8.11
C PHE A 222 -9.80 -19.63 8.23
N ASP A 223 -10.22 -20.74 8.84
CA ASP A 223 -9.37 -21.93 9.07
C ASP A 223 -9.36 -22.94 7.89
N GLY A 224 -9.99 -22.57 6.77
CA GLY A 224 -10.25 -23.47 5.64
C GLY A 224 -11.64 -24.14 5.66
N LYS A 225 -12.39 -24.00 6.76
CA LYS A 225 -13.73 -24.60 6.95
C LYS A 225 -14.73 -23.65 7.58
N THR A 226 -14.31 -22.90 8.59
CA THR A 226 -15.15 -22.04 9.43
C THR A 226 -14.64 -20.61 9.43
N PHE A 227 -15.57 -19.68 9.61
CA PHE A 227 -15.29 -18.25 9.73
C PHE A 227 -15.53 -17.83 11.17
N GLU A 228 -14.60 -17.06 11.71
CA GLU A 228 -14.71 -16.39 12.99
C GLU A 228 -14.50 -14.90 12.79
N HIS A 229 -15.30 -14.08 13.47
CA HIS A 229 -15.30 -12.65 13.29
C HIS A 229 -14.88 -11.95 14.58
N PHE A 230 -14.12 -10.87 14.41
CA PHE A 230 -13.68 -10.01 15.49
C PHE A 230 -14.07 -8.57 15.17
N THR A 231 -14.78 -7.95 16.10
CA THR A 231 -15.34 -6.61 15.97
C THR A 231 -14.96 -5.75 17.17
N ILE A 232 -15.42 -4.49 17.18
CA ILE A 232 -15.31 -3.63 18.37
C ILE A 232 -15.93 -4.25 19.63
N GLU A 233 -16.92 -5.14 19.51
CA GLU A 233 -17.54 -5.81 20.66
C GLU A 233 -16.59 -6.87 21.26
N ASP A 234 -15.63 -7.33 20.47
CA ASP A 234 -14.59 -8.30 20.85
C ASP A 234 -13.28 -7.61 21.27
N GLY A 235 -13.22 -6.29 21.23
CA GLY A 235 -12.09 -5.48 21.68
C GLY A 235 -11.24 -4.85 20.57
N LEU A 236 -11.57 -5.03 19.28
CA LEU A 236 -10.91 -4.34 18.18
C LEU A 236 -11.16 -2.81 18.23
N CYS A 237 -10.19 -1.97 17.84
CA CYS A 237 -10.35 -0.51 17.95
C CYS A 237 -11.35 0.11 16.95
N ASP A 238 -11.51 -0.47 15.75
CA ASP A 238 -12.50 -0.06 14.74
C ASP A 238 -12.78 -1.19 13.74
N ASN A 239 -13.99 -1.23 13.19
CA ASN A 239 -14.41 -2.30 12.27
C ASN A 239 -13.97 -2.08 10.80
N SER A 240 -13.32 -0.96 10.48
CA SER A 240 -12.90 -0.62 9.11
C SER A 240 -11.40 -0.83 9.01
N ILE A 241 -11.02 -2.03 8.56
CA ILE A 241 -9.64 -2.46 8.50
C ILE A 241 -8.96 -1.84 7.28
N ASN A 242 -7.76 -1.29 7.47
CA ASN A 242 -6.93 -0.77 6.38
C ASN A 242 -5.79 -1.73 6.03
N GLU A 243 -5.09 -2.27 7.03
CA GLU A 243 -3.89 -3.07 6.82
C GLU A 243 -3.71 -4.15 7.89
N LEU A 244 -3.08 -5.26 7.51
CA LEU A 244 -2.79 -6.38 8.38
C LEU A 244 -1.33 -6.80 8.26
N LEU A 245 -0.75 -7.24 9.37
CA LEU A 245 0.58 -7.85 9.43
C LEU A 245 0.57 -8.98 10.45
N VAL A 246 1.20 -10.11 10.11
CA VAL A 246 1.50 -11.18 11.08
C VAL A 246 2.97 -11.08 11.43
N ASP A 247 3.28 -10.95 12.73
CA ASP A 247 4.66 -10.83 13.17
C ASP A 247 5.35 -12.19 13.41
N ALA A 248 6.66 -12.15 13.65
CA ALA A 248 7.48 -13.31 13.94
C ALA A 248 7.20 -13.92 15.33
N ALA A 249 6.35 -13.33 16.17
CA ALA A 249 5.81 -13.96 17.38
C ALA A 249 4.48 -14.70 17.10
N GLY A 250 3.77 -14.34 16.03
CA GLY A 250 2.46 -14.88 15.66
C GLY A 250 1.29 -13.98 16.05
N ASN A 251 1.55 -12.73 16.45
CA ASN A 251 0.49 -11.75 16.70
C ASN A 251 -0.03 -11.19 15.38
N ILE A 252 -1.31 -10.77 15.39
CA ILE A 252 -1.94 -10.11 14.25
C ILE A 252 -2.02 -8.61 14.55
N TRP A 253 -1.32 -7.81 13.77
CA TRP A 253 -1.33 -6.35 13.85
C TRP A 253 -2.35 -5.79 12.88
N VAL A 254 -3.17 -4.86 13.37
CA VAL A 254 -4.35 -4.37 12.65
C VAL A 254 -4.34 -2.85 12.62
N GLY A 255 -4.05 -2.29 11.44
CA GLY A 255 -4.25 -0.88 11.14
C GLY A 255 -5.68 -0.65 10.68
N THR A 256 -6.35 0.36 11.25
CA THR A 256 -7.73 0.72 10.89
C THR A 256 -7.81 2.12 10.29
N PHE A 257 -8.90 2.44 9.62
CA PHE A 257 -9.15 3.79 9.08
C PHE A 257 -9.53 4.81 10.16
N PHE A 258 -10.18 4.37 11.25
CA PHE A 258 -10.80 5.31 12.19
C PHE A 258 -10.57 5.02 13.68
N GLY A 259 -9.99 3.87 14.03
CA GLY A 259 -9.74 3.45 15.41
C GLY A 259 -8.27 3.49 15.81
N GLY A 260 -7.38 3.67 14.83
CA GLY A 260 -5.94 3.57 15.00
C GLY A 260 -5.44 2.13 14.89
N PHE A 261 -4.64 1.71 15.86
CA PHE A 261 -3.84 0.49 15.80
C PHE A 261 -4.17 -0.51 16.92
N SER A 262 -4.42 -1.77 16.55
CA SER A 262 -4.62 -2.89 17.47
C SER A 262 -3.62 -4.02 17.24
N MET A 263 -3.34 -4.81 18.27
CA MET A 263 -2.66 -6.11 18.15
C MET A 263 -3.53 -7.19 18.77
N PHE A 264 -3.67 -8.33 18.09
CA PHE A 264 -4.28 -9.54 18.61
C PHE A 264 -3.20 -10.57 18.95
N ASP A 265 -3.14 -11.00 20.22
CA ASP A 265 -2.12 -11.90 20.75
C ASP A 265 -2.51 -13.39 20.72
N GLY A 266 -3.63 -13.71 20.06
CA GLY A 266 -4.24 -15.05 20.07
C GLY A 266 -5.31 -15.24 21.15
N THR A 267 -5.39 -14.35 22.14
CA THR A 267 -6.38 -14.38 23.23
C THR A 267 -7.27 -13.14 23.26
N GLY A 268 -6.73 -11.97 22.95
CA GLY A 268 -7.47 -10.70 22.97
C GLY A 268 -6.73 -9.57 22.25
N PHE A 269 -7.39 -8.40 22.21
CA PHE A 269 -6.85 -7.21 21.58
C PHE A 269 -6.19 -6.26 22.60
N ILE A 270 -5.07 -5.67 22.19
CA ILE A 270 -4.43 -4.52 22.83
C ILE A 270 -4.57 -3.33 21.87
N ASN A 271 -5.08 -2.19 22.35
CA ASN A 271 -5.41 -1.02 21.51
C ASN A 271 -4.50 0.17 21.83
N PHE A 272 -3.57 0.49 20.93
CA PHE A 272 -2.54 1.51 21.21
C PHE A 272 -3.05 2.95 21.05
N THR A 273 -3.98 3.19 20.13
CA THR A 273 -4.55 4.53 19.92
C THR A 273 -5.65 4.85 20.92
N GLN A 274 -6.62 3.94 21.10
CA GLN A 274 -7.78 4.18 21.96
C GLN A 274 -7.40 4.39 23.44
N GLU A 275 -6.32 3.75 23.88
CA GLU A 275 -5.76 3.92 25.22
C GLU A 275 -4.94 5.21 25.38
N GLY A 276 -4.83 6.02 24.32
CA GLY A 276 -4.11 7.29 24.32
C GLY A 276 -2.59 7.14 24.34
N ILE A 277 -2.07 5.96 23.99
CA ILE A 277 -0.63 5.72 23.92
C ILE A 277 -0.05 6.40 22.66
N ILE A 278 -0.85 6.48 21.59
CA ILE A 278 -0.52 7.13 20.33
C ILE A 278 -1.71 7.97 19.85
N GLU A 279 -1.44 9.16 19.31
CA GLU A 279 -2.46 10.02 18.69
C GLU A 279 -2.70 9.66 17.22
N GLY A 280 -3.88 9.94 16.68
CA GLY A 280 -4.23 9.71 15.28
C GLY A 280 -4.91 8.36 15.02
N VAL A 281 -5.73 8.29 13.98
CA VAL A 281 -6.76 7.24 13.83
C VAL A 281 -6.68 6.40 12.55
N GLU A 282 -6.03 6.92 11.50
CA GLU A 282 -5.82 6.18 10.27
C GLU A 282 -4.39 5.63 10.28
N VAL A 283 -4.26 4.30 10.20
CA VAL A 283 -2.98 3.59 10.30
C VAL A 283 -2.72 2.80 9.04
N GLY A 284 -1.53 2.96 8.47
CA GLY A 284 -1.07 2.22 7.30
C GLY A 284 0.44 2.01 7.30
N GLY A 285 0.95 1.31 6.29
CA GLY A 285 2.34 0.91 6.12
C GLY A 285 2.87 0.11 7.30
N LEU A 286 2.43 -1.13 7.45
CA LEU A 286 2.90 -2.03 8.50
C LEU A 286 4.16 -2.78 8.09
N TRP A 287 5.16 -2.82 8.96
CA TRP A 287 6.41 -3.55 8.70
C TRP A 287 7.06 -4.07 9.98
N GLU A 288 7.45 -5.35 10.00
CA GLU A 288 8.28 -5.93 11.06
C GLU A 288 9.76 -5.84 10.69
N ASP A 289 10.58 -5.23 11.54
CA ASP A 289 12.04 -5.24 11.38
C ASP A 289 12.69 -6.51 11.94
N SER A 290 13.96 -6.75 11.59
CA SER A 290 14.71 -7.95 12.01
C SER A 290 14.92 -8.08 13.53
N SER A 291 14.61 -7.05 14.32
CA SER A 291 14.62 -7.11 15.78
C SER A 291 13.27 -7.52 16.38
N GLY A 292 12.23 -7.69 15.55
CA GLY A 292 10.85 -7.95 15.94
C GLY A 292 10.05 -6.68 16.28
N ALA A 293 10.58 -5.50 15.94
CA ALA A 293 9.87 -4.25 16.17
C ALA A 293 8.95 -3.91 15.01
N ILE A 294 7.79 -3.35 15.33
CA ILE A 294 6.73 -3.06 14.37
C ILE A 294 6.74 -1.58 14.03
N TRP A 295 6.95 -1.29 12.76
CA TRP A 295 6.87 0.02 12.17
C TRP A 295 5.48 0.23 11.57
N PHE A 296 4.93 1.42 11.78
CA PHE A 296 3.64 1.81 11.22
C PHE A 296 3.56 3.32 11.06
N ALA A 297 2.79 3.77 10.08
CA ALA A 297 2.48 5.17 9.91
C ALA A 297 1.09 5.49 10.44
N VAL A 298 0.96 6.68 11.00
CA VAL A 298 -0.32 7.25 11.39
C VAL A 298 -0.51 8.53 10.59
N GLU A 299 -1.63 8.64 9.88
CA GLU A 299 -1.91 9.81 9.04
C GLU A 299 -1.85 11.09 9.88
N HIS A 300 -1.18 12.12 9.33
CA HIS A 300 -0.89 13.40 9.98
C HIS A 300 -0.08 13.32 11.28
N ASN A 301 0.44 12.15 11.63
CA ASN A 301 1.21 11.96 12.84
C ASN A 301 2.54 11.23 12.62
N GLY A 302 2.95 10.98 11.38
CA GLY A 302 4.29 10.46 11.07
C GLY A 302 4.42 8.95 11.26
N VAL A 303 5.64 8.48 11.54
CA VAL A 303 5.98 7.06 11.62
C VAL A 303 6.31 6.68 13.05
N PHE A 304 5.80 5.55 13.52
CA PHE A 304 6.09 4.97 14.82
C PHE A 304 6.83 3.66 14.67
N ARG A 305 7.63 3.34 15.69
CA ARG A 305 8.25 2.04 15.88
C ARG A 305 7.92 1.53 17.27
N TYR A 306 7.23 0.40 17.35
CA TYR A 306 6.94 -0.33 18.57
C TYR A 306 7.99 -1.42 18.78
N ASP A 307 8.68 -1.42 19.92
CA ASP A 307 9.73 -2.42 20.18
C ASP A 307 9.31 -3.52 21.16
N GLY A 308 8.11 -3.43 21.74
CA GLY A 308 7.59 -4.37 22.74
C GLY A 308 8.41 -4.47 24.02
N LYS A 309 9.49 -3.69 24.14
CA LYS A 309 10.44 -3.74 25.25
C LYS A 309 10.17 -2.54 26.15
N SER A 310 9.21 -2.72 27.06
CA SER A 310 8.98 -1.76 28.13
C SER A 310 10.29 -1.49 28.87
N ALA A 311 10.76 -0.23 28.87
CA ALA A 311 11.48 0.28 30.03
C ALA A 311 10.58 0.10 31.26
N LEU A 312 11.17 0.00 32.45
CA LEU A 312 10.49 -0.24 33.74
C LEU A 312 9.30 0.71 34.05
N ASP A 313 9.08 1.75 33.26
CA ASP A 313 8.03 2.77 33.39
C ASP A 313 6.93 2.74 32.32
N GLY A 314 6.98 1.83 31.34
CA GLY A 314 5.96 1.69 30.27
C GLY A 314 5.90 2.84 29.26
N LYS A 315 6.75 3.87 29.38
CA LYS A 315 6.71 5.09 28.53
C LYS A 315 7.56 5.02 27.26
N HIS A 316 8.41 4.00 27.14
CA HIS A 316 9.39 3.88 26.06
C HIS A 316 9.03 2.80 25.03
N LEU A 317 7.78 2.35 24.99
CA LEU A 317 7.32 1.33 24.03
C LEU A 317 7.38 1.79 22.57
N PHE A 318 7.39 3.11 22.34
CA PHE A 318 7.31 3.70 21.01
C PHE A 318 8.44 4.69 20.78
N THR A 319 9.09 4.57 19.63
CA THR A 319 9.89 5.66 19.07
C THR A 319 9.07 6.35 17.98
N HIS A 320 8.97 7.68 18.07
CA HIS A 320 8.21 8.50 17.15
C HIS A 320 9.14 9.25 16.19
N TYR A 321 8.95 9.03 14.90
CA TYR A 321 9.73 9.63 13.82
C TYR A 321 8.86 10.62 13.04
N ARG A 322 9.26 11.89 13.06
CA ARG A 322 8.68 12.96 12.26
C ARG A 322 9.75 13.59 11.39
N ALA A 323 9.41 13.90 10.15
CA ALA A 323 10.26 14.72 9.30
C ALA A 323 10.26 16.19 9.77
N GLU A 324 11.35 16.92 9.46
CA GLU A 324 11.42 18.37 9.68
C GLU A 324 10.31 19.10 8.91
N ASP A 325 10.07 18.68 7.67
CA ASP A 325 8.88 19.00 6.90
C ASP A 325 7.83 17.88 7.09
N PRO A 326 6.73 18.12 7.83
CA PRO A 326 5.72 17.10 8.10
C PRO A 326 5.10 16.51 6.82
N SER A 327 5.13 17.21 5.69
CA SER A 327 4.58 16.71 4.42
C SER A 327 5.23 15.40 3.95
N TYR A 328 6.44 15.10 4.41
CA TYR A 328 7.17 13.89 4.02
C TYR A 328 6.64 12.65 4.75
N THR A 329 6.03 12.84 5.92
CA THR A 329 5.59 11.74 6.79
C THR A 329 4.10 11.77 7.10
N ASN A 330 3.35 12.74 6.58
CA ASN A 330 1.93 12.95 6.92
C ASN A 330 0.95 11.96 6.27
N GLY A 331 1.36 11.20 5.26
CA GLY A 331 0.47 10.31 4.53
C GLY A 331 1.23 9.11 3.97
N ILE A 332 2.02 8.45 4.82
CA ILE A 332 2.74 7.24 4.44
C ILE A 332 1.73 6.09 4.31
N LEU A 333 1.74 5.45 3.14
CA LEU A 333 0.85 4.35 2.76
C LEU A 333 1.57 2.99 2.76
N CYS A 334 2.90 2.98 2.68
CA CYS A 334 3.70 1.76 2.76
C CYS A 334 5.06 2.04 3.38
N ILE A 335 5.54 1.09 4.17
CA ILE A 335 6.90 1.03 4.69
C ILE A 335 7.53 -0.24 4.13
N TYR A 336 8.73 -0.11 3.59
CA TYR A 336 9.45 -1.24 3.03
C TYR A 336 10.94 -1.14 3.38
N LYS A 337 11.52 -2.23 3.88
CA LYS A 337 12.96 -2.34 4.08
C LYS A 337 13.55 -3.22 3.01
N ASP A 338 14.48 -2.69 2.23
CA ASP A 338 15.17 -3.47 1.20
C ASP A 338 16.31 -4.33 1.77
N ARG A 339 16.89 -5.18 0.92
CA ARG A 339 17.99 -6.08 1.28
C ARG A 339 19.30 -5.37 1.64
N GLN A 340 19.39 -4.05 1.42
CA GLN A 340 20.51 -3.21 1.84
C GLN A 340 20.23 -2.51 3.17
N ASP A 341 19.20 -2.97 3.91
CA ASP A 341 18.74 -2.41 5.17
C ASP A 341 18.25 -0.95 5.09
N ARG A 342 17.89 -0.47 3.89
CA ARG A 342 17.37 0.89 3.71
C ARG A 342 15.86 0.88 3.88
N PHE A 343 15.35 1.83 4.66
CA PHE A 343 13.92 2.05 4.79
C PHE A 343 13.40 3.01 3.72
N TRP A 344 12.37 2.55 3.03
CA TRP A 344 11.60 3.29 2.04
C TRP A 344 10.19 3.51 2.56
N PHE A 345 9.69 4.72 2.33
CA PHE A 345 8.35 5.14 2.73
C PHE A 345 7.66 5.70 1.51
N GLY A 346 6.63 5.00 1.04
CA GLY A 346 5.77 5.49 -0.03
C GLY A 346 4.54 6.13 0.57
N GLY A 347 4.13 7.28 0.05
CA GLY A 347 2.97 8.00 0.54
C GLY A 347 2.43 9.05 -0.42
N TRP A 348 1.58 9.92 0.10
CA TRP A 348 0.98 11.05 -0.65
C TRP A 348 2.02 12.05 -1.13
N GLY A 349 3.12 12.20 -0.40
CA GLY A 349 4.21 13.06 -0.83
C GLY A 349 5.11 12.43 -1.88
N GLY A 350 4.88 11.17 -2.28
CA GLY A 350 5.76 10.41 -3.17
C GLY A 350 6.63 9.40 -2.42
N LEU A 351 7.93 9.36 -2.71
CA LEU A 351 8.89 8.40 -2.14
C LEU A 351 9.86 9.09 -1.19
N PHE A 352 10.08 8.47 -0.04
CA PHE A 352 11.00 8.94 0.99
C PHE A 352 11.90 7.83 1.48
N ARG A 353 13.06 8.20 2.01
CA ARG A 353 13.97 7.30 2.73
C ARG A 353 14.21 7.81 4.14
N TYR A 354 14.47 6.90 5.06
CA TYR A 354 15.00 7.27 6.37
C TYR A 354 16.48 6.91 6.43
N ASP A 355 17.32 7.93 6.58
CA ASP A 355 18.77 7.79 6.66
C ASP A 355 19.36 8.81 7.64
N ASN A 356 20.38 8.42 8.41
CA ASN A 356 21.08 9.28 9.36
C ASN A 356 20.13 10.12 10.24
N GLN A 357 19.08 9.45 10.75
CA GLN A 357 18.02 10.02 11.59
C GLN A 357 17.10 11.05 10.92
N ARG A 358 17.07 11.11 9.58
CA ARG A 358 16.28 12.08 8.82
C ARG A 358 15.48 11.41 7.72
N PHE A 359 14.33 11.99 7.40
CA PHE A 359 13.59 11.65 6.20
C PHE A 359 14.13 12.45 5.02
N LEU A 360 14.46 11.75 3.95
CA LEU A 360 14.96 12.29 2.69
C LEU A 360 13.91 12.07 1.60
N SER A 361 13.56 13.14 0.89
CA SER A 361 12.75 13.08 -0.33
C SER A 361 13.55 12.39 -1.45
N VAL A 362 13.00 11.35 -2.06
CA VAL A 362 13.63 10.66 -3.20
C VAL A 362 13.02 11.16 -4.50
N THR A 363 13.84 11.83 -5.30
CA THR A 363 13.46 12.40 -6.60
C THR A 363 13.95 11.53 -7.74
N ARG A 364 13.65 11.90 -9.00
CA ARG A 364 14.23 11.24 -10.18
C ARG A 364 15.77 11.19 -10.13
N GLN A 365 16.40 12.19 -9.51
CA GLN A 365 17.86 12.28 -9.36
C GLN A 365 18.38 11.62 -8.07
N GLY A 366 17.50 11.09 -7.22
CA GLY A 366 17.83 10.44 -5.95
C GLY A 366 17.48 11.28 -4.72
N PRO A 367 18.01 10.88 -3.55
CA PRO A 367 19.06 9.89 -3.35
C PRO A 367 18.56 8.43 -3.45
N TRP A 368 19.03 7.71 -4.48
CA TRP A 368 18.72 6.30 -4.70
C TRP A 368 19.74 5.35 -4.07
N LEU A 369 20.99 5.80 -3.97
CA LEU A 369 22.10 5.09 -3.36
C LEU A 369 22.37 5.66 -1.94
N PRO A 370 23.11 4.93 -1.09
CA PRO A 370 23.54 5.42 0.22
C PRO A 370 24.32 6.74 0.16
#